data_AF-G8TVP3-F1
#
_entry.id   AF-G8TVP3-F1
#
_cell.length_a   1.000
_cell.length_b   1.000
_cell.length_c   1.000
_cell.angle_alpha   90.00
_cell.angle_beta   90.00
_cell.angle_gamma   90.00
#
_symmetry.space_group_name_H-M   'P 1'
#
loop_
_entity.id
_entity.type
_entity.pdbx_description
1 polymer ?
#
loop_
_entity_poly.entity_id
_entity_poly.type
_entity_poly.pdbx_seq_one_letter_code
_entity_poly.pdbx_strand_id
1 'polypeptide(L)'
;MEKIPLIPVNPQRSIVLWYEGPTFLVADKPAGLETFPEEILQDDTLVNALLQSNRWLAEMETSLRPGVIHTLRRQDRGVTVVAKTDETAESLRQSHQDGAWRFRYRVQVPETLVPHTTPSVTVVDSRSYGPITVYDIDATLGDTAQLAADWLGDPEAPATFYAYEVEVPTPYRRLTAGFGHRIVLPEIDLYTAPT
;
A
#
# COMPACT_ATOMS: atom_id res chain seq x y z
N MET A 1 -2.55 25.99 -21.17
CA MET A 1 -3.76 25.16 -20.97
C MET A 1 -3.75 24.70 -19.54
N GLU A 2 -4.81 24.98 -18.79
CA GLU A 2 -5.02 24.39 -17.48
C GLU A 2 -5.28 22.90 -17.69
N LYS A 3 -4.50 22.06 -17.03
CA LYS A 3 -4.56 20.61 -17.20
C LYS A 3 -5.60 20.04 -16.24
N ILE A 4 -6.57 19.30 -16.75
CA ILE A 4 -7.78 18.90 -16.02
C ILE A 4 -7.71 17.37 -15.75
N PRO A 5 -7.75 16.91 -14.49
CA PRO A 5 -7.78 15.48 -14.20
C PRO A 5 -9.00 14.79 -14.82
N LEU A 6 -8.84 13.54 -15.26
CA LEU A 6 -9.97 12.73 -15.76
C LEU A 6 -10.94 12.30 -14.65
N ILE A 7 -10.49 12.33 -13.40
CA ILE A 7 -11.27 11.93 -12.23
C ILE A 7 -11.68 13.16 -11.42
N PRO A 8 -12.85 13.15 -10.75
CA PRO A 8 -13.30 14.28 -9.96
C PRO A 8 -12.31 14.58 -8.83
N VAL A 9 -12.04 15.86 -8.60
CA VAL A 9 -11.34 16.30 -7.38
C VAL A 9 -12.42 16.48 -6.30
N ASN A 10 -12.66 15.46 -5.49
CA ASN A 10 -13.62 15.51 -4.39
C ASN A 10 -12.88 15.54 -3.03
N PRO A 11 -12.93 16.64 -2.27
CA PRO A 11 -12.17 16.80 -1.04
C PRO A 11 -12.90 16.17 0.15
N GLN A 12 -12.36 15.08 0.70
CA GLN A 12 -12.89 14.56 1.98
C GLN A 12 -11.85 14.29 3.06
N ARG A 13 -10.56 14.08 2.73
CA ARG A 13 -9.55 13.66 3.74
C ARG A 13 -8.14 14.17 3.44
N SER A 14 -7.42 14.57 4.49
CA SER A 14 -5.98 14.85 4.44
C SER A 14 -5.19 13.55 4.48
N ILE A 15 -4.20 13.40 3.60
CA ILE A 15 -3.35 12.22 3.51
C ILE A 15 -1.97 12.53 4.10
N VAL A 16 -1.53 11.68 5.03
CA VAL A 16 -0.17 11.75 5.58
C VAL A 16 0.81 11.24 4.54
N LEU A 17 1.90 11.96 4.33
CA LEU A 17 2.99 11.54 3.46
C LEU A 17 4.21 11.20 4.31
N TRP A 18 4.71 9.98 4.14
CA TRP A 18 6.01 9.56 4.68
C TRP A 18 7.17 10.16 3.88
N TYR A 19 6.93 10.46 2.61
CA TYR A 19 7.90 11.08 1.71
C TYR A 19 7.20 11.84 0.59
N GLU A 20 7.68 13.04 0.25
CA GLU A 20 7.28 13.76 -0.95
C GLU A 20 8.53 14.27 -1.69
N GLY A 21 8.79 13.68 -2.86
CA GLY A 21 9.90 14.04 -3.74
C GLY A 21 9.47 14.80 -4.99
N PRO A 22 10.42 15.10 -5.88
CA PRO A 22 10.13 15.76 -7.15
C PRO A 22 9.30 14.87 -8.09
N THR A 23 9.59 13.57 -8.17
CA THR A 23 9.01 12.67 -9.19
C THR A 23 8.08 11.58 -8.64
N PHE A 24 8.05 11.36 -7.32
CA PHE A 24 7.11 10.45 -6.66
C PHE A 24 6.92 10.82 -5.18
N LEU A 25 5.95 10.20 -4.54
CA LEU A 25 5.65 10.33 -3.11
C LEU A 25 5.31 8.96 -2.49
N VAL A 26 5.38 8.89 -1.16
CA VAL A 26 4.91 7.74 -0.37
C VAL A 26 3.86 8.23 0.61
N ALA A 27 2.63 7.76 0.44
CA ALA A 27 1.47 8.11 1.25
C ALA A 27 1.16 7.02 2.29
N ASP A 28 0.59 7.39 3.43
CA ASP A 28 -0.08 6.47 4.35
C ASP A 28 -1.55 6.39 3.97
N LYS A 29 -1.96 5.31 3.27
CA LYS A 29 -3.37 5.07 2.96
C LYS A 29 -4.08 4.59 4.23
N PRO A 30 -5.07 5.32 4.76
CA PRO A 30 -5.86 4.83 5.89
C PRO A 30 -6.71 3.61 5.50
N ALA A 31 -7.03 2.77 6.49
CA ALA A 31 -8.03 1.73 6.32
C ALA A 31 -9.42 2.35 6.02
N GLY A 32 -10.23 1.63 5.25
CA GLY A 32 -11.55 2.08 4.79
C GLY A 32 -11.51 3.00 3.57
N LEU A 33 -10.35 3.26 2.97
CA LEU A 33 -10.17 4.13 1.80
C LEU A 33 -9.73 3.32 0.59
N GLU A 34 -10.40 3.50 -0.55
CA GLU A 34 -9.94 2.92 -1.83
C GLU A 34 -8.69 3.63 -2.34
N THR A 35 -7.88 2.92 -3.12
CA THR A 35 -6.68 3.51 -3.72
C THR A 35 -7.05 4.48 -4.84
N PHE A 36 -7.96 4.10 -5.75
CA PHE A 36 -8.39 4.90 -6.89
C PHE A 36 -9.88 4.69 -7.18
N PRO A 37 -10.54 5.57 -7.96
CA PRO A 37 -11.95 5.43 -8.31
C PRO A 37 -12.28 4.13 -9.03
N GLU A 38 -13.31 3.43 -8.57
CA GLU A 38 -13.87 2.24 -9.22
C GLU A 38 -15.28 2.54 -9.77
N GLU A 39 -15.86 1.59 -10.51
CA GLU A 39 -17.18 1.78 -11.15
C GLU A 39 -18.28 2.20 -10.16
N ILE A 40 -18.24 1.61 -8.96
CA ILE A 40 -19.26 1.80 -7.90
C ILE A 40 -18.91 2.98 -6.97
N LEU A 41 -17.64 3.32 -6.83
CA LEU A 41 -17.15 4.41 -5.97
C LEU A 41 -16.22 5.33 -6.76
N GLN A 42 -16.79 6.44 -7.24
CA GLN A 42 -16.08 7.34 -8.15
C GLN A 42 -15.34 8.49 -7.44
N ASP A 43 -15.52 8.64 -6.13
CA ASP A 43 -14.91 9.67 -5.30
C ASP A 43 -14.44 9.14 -3.92
N ASP A 44 -13.85 10.01 -3.09
CA ASP A 44 -13.27 9.67 -1.78
C ASP A 44 -12.27 8.50 -1.82
N THR A 45 -11.29 8.60 -2.72
CA THR A 45 -10.15 7.66 -2.81
C THR A 45 -8.83 8.35 -2.51
N LEU A 46 -7.77 7.58 -2.26
CA LEU A 46 -6.42 8.10 -2.04
C LEU A 46 -6.00 9.04 -3.17
N VAL A 47 -6.21 8.65 -4.43
CA VAL A 47 -5.86 9.49 -5.58
C VAL A 47 -6.66 10.79 -5.58
N ASN A 48 -7.98 10.77 -5.31
CA ASN A 48 -8.76 12.01 -5.27
C ASN A 48 -8.21 12.99 -4.21
N ALA A 49 -7.87 12.47 -3.03
CA ALA A 49 -7.30 13.25 -1.94
C ALA A 49 -5.90 13.81 -2.28
N LEU A 50 -5.07 13.06 -3.01
CA LEU A 50 -3.76 13.54 -3.45
C LEU A 50 -3.86 14.66 -4.49
N LEU A 51 -4.82 14.58 -5.42
CA LEU A 51 -5.05 15.60 -6.44
C LEU A 51 -5.52 16.95 -5.86
N GLN A 52 -6.21 16.94 -4.71
CA GLN A 52 -6.62 18.16 -4.01
C GLN A 52 -5.43 19.07 -3.66
N SER A 53 -4.26 18.49 -3.38
CA SER A 53 -3.10 19.26 -2.93
C SER A 53 -2.34 19.95 -4.07
N ASN A 54 -2.99 20.22 -5.20
CA ASN A 54 -2.40 20.72 -6.44
C ASN A 54 -1.20 19.89 -6.93
N ARG A 55 -1.22 18.59 -6.64
CA ARG A 55 -0.17 17.65 -7.08
C ARG A 55 -0.47 17.22 -8.50
N TRP A 56 0.56 17.28 -9.32
CA TRP A 56 0.58 16.58 -10.60
C TRP A 56 0.92 15.11 -10.35
N LEU A 57 0.08 14.20 -10.85
CA LEU A 57 0.32 12.76 -10.85
C LEU A 57 0.64 12.28 -12.26
N ALA A 58 1.35 11.16 -12.38
CA ALA A 58 1.57 10.54 -13.68
C ALA A 58 0.22 10.17 -14.33
N GLU A 59 0.11 10.32 -15.65
CA GLU A 59 -1.08 9.91 -16.42
C GLU A 59 -2.39 10.61 -15.98
N MET A 60 -2.32 11.76 -15.31
CA MET A 60 -3.48 12.46 -14.73
C MET A 60 -4.60 12.79 -15.73
N GLU A 61 -4.23 13.03 -16.98
CA GLU A 61 -5.15 13.38 -18.08
C GLU A 61 -5.54 12.16 -18.93
N THR A 62 -4.97 10.98 -18.69
CA THR A 62 -5.09 9.80 -19.56
C THR A 62 -5.48 8.52 -18.84
N SER A 63 -5.46 8.50 -17.50
CA SER A 63 -5.71 7.33 -16.67
C SER A 63 -6.73 7.63 -15.56
N LEU A 64 -7.55 6.63 -15.22
CA LEU A 64 -8.41 6.65 -14.02
C LEU A 64 -7.63 6.29 -12.74
N ARG A 65 -6.36 5.90 -12.87
CA ARG A 65 -5.48 5.49 -11.76
C ARG A 65 -4.18 6.30 -11.77
N PRO A 66 -4.25 7.63 -11.85
CA PRO A 66 -3.06 8.43 -12.11
C PRO A 66 -2.02 8.28 -11.00
N GLY A 67 -0.78 8.04 -11.40
CA GLY A 67 0.36 7.84 -10.51
C GLY A 67 0.39 6.52 -9.74
N VAL A 68 -0.67 5.69 -9.76
CA VAL A 68 -0.73 4.47 -8.96
C VAL A 68 0.30 3.45 -9.45
N ILE A 69 1.12 2.96 -8.51
CA ILE A 69 2.13 1.91 -8.75
C ILE A 69 1.66 0.55 -8.22
N HIS A 70 1.14 0.53 -7.00
CA HIS A 70 0.55 -0.64 -6.36
C HIS A 70 -0.65 -0.19 -5.51
N THR A 71 -1.44 -1.16 -5.03
CA THR A 71 -2.69 -0.88 -4.30
C THR A 71 -2.69 -1.56 -2.94
N LEU A 72 -3.56 -1.13 -2.03
CA LEU A 72 -3.95 -1.97 -0.90
C LEU A 72 -5.48 -2.06 -0.92
N ARG A 73 -6.04 -3.22 -0.53
CA ARG A 73 -7.49 -3.41 -0.35
C ARG A 73 -8.06 -2.33 0.56
N ARG A 74 -9.38 -2.10 0.47
CA ARG A 74 -10.08 -1.08 1.25
C ARG A 74 -9.77 -1.15 2.74
N GLN A 75 -9.87 -2.32 3.34
CA GLN A 75 -9.67 -2.59 4.76
C GLN A 75 -8.20 -2.51 5.20
N ASP A 76 -7.27 -2.59 4.26
CA ASP A 76 -5.84 -2.56 4.55
C ASP A 76 -5.33 -1.13 4.64
N ARG A 77 -4.30 -0.93 5.48
CA ARG A 77 -3.68 0.37 5.76
C ARG A 77 -2.20 0.34 5.37
N GLY A 78 -1.65 1.50 5.02
CA GLY A 78 -0.21 1.73 5.14
C GLY A 78 0.40 2.39 3.92
N VAL A 79 1.72 2.23 3.81
CA VAL A 79 2.53 2.87 2.78
C VAL A 79 2.08 2.50 1.37
N THR A 80 1.84 3.51 0.55
CA THR A 80 1.52 3.38 -0.87
C THR A 80 2.37 4.34 -1.68
N VAL A 81 3.00 3.87 -2.75
CA VAL A 81 3.89 4.68 -3.59
C VAL A 81 3.13 5.20 -4.80
N VAL A 82 3.22 6.51 -5.05
CA VAL A 82 2.52 7.20 -6.14
C VAL A 82 3.50 8.05 -6.95
N ALA A 83 3.53 7.83 -8.26
CA ALA A 83 4.37 8.59 -9.19
C ALA A 83 3.74 9.94 -9.59
N LYS A 84 4.61 10.94 -9.73
CA LYS A 84 4.25 12.29 -10.18
C LYS A 84 4.53 12.50 -11.66
N THR A 85 5.37 11.67 -12.29
CA THR A 85 5.69 11.77 -13.72
C THR A 85 5.56 10.42 -14.41
N ASP A 86 5.21 10.44 -15.70
CA ASP A 86 4.99 9.21 -16.49
C ASP A 86 6.26 8.36 -16.58
N GLU A 87 7.43 8.99 -16.77
CA GLU A 87 8.74 8.31 -16.75
C GLU A 87 9.00 7.59 -15.43
N THR A 88 8.68 8.24 -14.30
CA THR A 88 8.86 7.62 -12.98
C THR A 88 7.81 6.55 -12.72
N ALA A 89 6.58 6.70 -13.22
CA ALA A 89 5.55 5.68 -13.11
C ALA A 89 5.99 4.38 -13.81
N GLU A 90 6.49 4.49 -15.04
CA GLU A 90 7.00 3.34 -15.80
C GLU A 90 8.18 2.67 -15.08
N SER A 91 9.18 3.45 -14.67
CA SER A 91 10.35 2.92 -13.96
C SER A 91 9.98 2.24 -12.63
N LEU A 92 9.08 2.83 -11.85
CA LEU A 92 8.63 2.26 -10.58
C LEU A 92 7.82 0.98 -10.79
N ARG A 93 6.90 0.95 -11.76
CA ARG A 93 6.13 -0.27 -12.09
C ARG A 93 7.05 -1.40 -12.55
N GLN A 94 8.02 -1.12 -13.41
CA GLN A 94 8.98 -2.13 -13.86
C GLN A 94 9.78 -2.69 -12.67
N SER A 95 10.38 -1.83 -11.85
CA SER A 95 11.16 -2.30 -10.69
C SER A 95 10.33 -3.03 -9.64
N HIS A 96 9.04 -2.69 -9.51
CA HIS A 96 8.10 -3.39 -8.65
C HIS A 96 7.78 -4.79 -9.18
N GLN A 97 7.51 -4.90 -10.48
CA GLN A 97 7.29 -6.19 -11.16
C GLN A 97 8.54 -7.09 -11.11
N ASP A 98 9.73 -6.51 -11.16
CA ASP A 98 11.00 -7.23 -11.02
C ASP A 98 11.27 -7.73 -9.57
N GLY A 99 10.39 -7.41 -8.62
CA GLY A 99 10.53 -7.82 -7.22
C GLY A 99 11.67 -7.12 -6.47
N ALA A 100 12.13 -5.97 -6.98
CA ALA A 100 13.26 -5.24 -6.41
C ALA A 100 12.92 -4.45 -5.13
N TRP A 101 11.63 -4.41 -4.77
CA TRP A 101 11.10 -3.67 -3.63
C TRP A 101 11.02 -4.57 -2.40
N ARG A 102 10.97 -3.94 -1.22
CA ARG A 102 10.67 -4.65 0.02
C ARG A 102 9.65 -3.88 0.82
N PHE A 103 8.55 -4.54 1.13
CA PHE A 103 7.50 -4.06 2.00
C PHE A 103 7.57 -4.81 3.32
N ARG A 104 7.35 -4.10 4.42
CA ARG A 104 7.21 -4.71 5.73
C ARG A 104 5.77 -4.60 6.18
N TYR A 105 5.17 -5.75 6.45
CA TYR A 105 3.79 -5.84 6.88
C TYR A 105 3.70 -6.42 8.28
N ARG A 106 2.70 -5.94 9.02
CA ARG A 106 2.07 -6.72 10.09
C ARG A 106 0.71 -7.17 9.58
N VAL A 107 0.40 -8.45 9.73
CA VAL A 107 -0.82 -9.06 9.19
C VAL A 107 -1.54 -9.81 10.28
N GLN A 108 -2.82 -9.49 10.48
CA GLN A 108 -3.72 -10.25 11.35
C GLN A 108 -4.59 -11.18 10.51
N VAL A 109 -4.69 -12.43 10.93
CA VAL A 109 -5.56 -13.46 10.33
C VAL A 109 -6.26 -14.26 11.44
N PRO A 110 -7.36 -14.97 11.15
CA PRO A 110 -7.94 -15.96 12.06
C PRO A 110 -6.92 -17.06 12.36
N GLU A 111 -6.96 -17.62 13.58
CA GLU A 111 -6.05 -18.72 13.98
C GLU A 111 -6.16 -19.94 13.05
N THR A 112 -7.36 -20.19 12.50
CA THR A 112 -7.63 -21.29 11.58
C THR A 112 -7.04 -21.08 10.18
N LEU A 113 -6.63 -19.87 9.83
CA LEU A 113 -6.07 -19.54 8.54
C LEU A 113 -4.56 -19.77 8.59
N VAL A 114 -4.11 -20.79 7.86
CA VAL A 114 -2.70 -21.17 7.79
C VAL A 114 -2.12 -20.68 6.46
N PRO A 115 -1.17 -19.73 6.47
CA PRO A 115 -0.55 -19.23 5.24
C PRO A 115 0.27 -20.29 4.51
N HIS A 116 0.34 -20.17 3.19
CA HIS A 116 1.20 -20.96 2.32
C HIS A 116 2.63 -20.39 2.26
N THR A 117 3.58 -21.21 1.82
CA THR A 117 4.93 -20.71 1.52
C THR A 117 4.96 -20.15 0.11
N THR A 118 5.43 -18.91 -0.04
CA THR A 118 5.59 -18.27 -1.35
C THR A 118 6.99 -17.65 -1.45
N PRO A 119 7.56 -17.49 -2.67
CA PRO A 119 8.84 -16.81 -2.83
C PRO A 119 8.75 -15.30 -2.54
N SER A 120 7.55 -14.72 -2.59
CA SER A 120 7.30 -13.29 -2.39
C SER A 120 7.17 -12.89 -0.94
N VAL A 121 7.05 -13.84 0.00
CA VAL A 121 6.84 -13.59 1.43
C VAL A 121 7.87 -14.31 2.28
N THR A 122 8.51 -13.57 3.18
CA THR A 122 9.31 -14.12 4.28
C THR A 122 8.61 -13.83 5.59
N VAL A 123 8.18 -14.88 6.30
CA VAL A 123 7.67 -14.75 7.67
C VAL A 123 8.86 -14.52 8.61
N VAL A 124 8.82 -13.40 9.31
CA VAL A 124 9.88 -12.98 10.24
C VAL A 124 9.55 -13.44 11.65
N ASP A 125 8.32 -13.21 12.07
CA ASP A 125 7.82 -13.56 13.40
C ASP A 125 6.32 -13.84 13.30
N SER A 126 5.80 -14.63 14.24
CA SER A 126 4.37 -14.88 14.37
C SER A 126 3.96 -15.17 15.81
N ARG A 127 2.75 -14.73 16.17
CA ARG A 127 2.21 -14.97 17.50
C ARG A 127 0.69 -15.08 17.48
N SER A 128 0.17 -16.09 18.16
CA SER A 128 -1.26 -16.32 18.31
C SER A 128 -1.79 -15.72 19.61
N TYR A 129 -2.99 -15.15 19.54
CA TYR A 129 -3.69 -14.48 20.62
C TYR A 129 -5.15 -14.96 20.64
N GLY A 130 -5.37 -16.23 21.01
CA GLY A 130 -6.69 -16.84 20.96
C GLY A 130 -7.18 -16.96 19.51
N PRO A 131 -8.30 -16.32 19.11
CA PRO A 131 -8.90 -16.54 17.79
C PRO A 131 -8.12 -15.96 16.61
N ILE A 132 -7.00 -15.26 16.85
CA ILE A 132 -6.21 -14.62 15.82
C ILE A 132 -4.73 -15.01 15.89
N THR A 133 -4.07 -14.95 14.74
CA THR A 133 -2.62 -15.00 14.62
C THR A 133 -2.13 -13.73 13.94
N VAL A 134 -1.11 -13.12 14.51
CA VAL A 134 -0.43 -11.95 13.94
C VAL A 134 0.92 -12.40 13.39
N TYR A 135 1.22 -11.99 12.16
CA TYR A 135 2.47 -12.24 11.47
C TYR A 135 3.19 -10.92 11.19
N ASP A 136 4.50 -10.88 11.44
CA ASP A 136 5.38 -9.88 10.85
C ASP A 136 6.05 -10.50 9.63
N ILE A 137 5.91 -9.86 8.47
CA ILE A 137 6.42 -10.38 7.20
C ILE A 137 7.19 -9.31 6.43
N ASP A 138 8.18 -9.77 5.67
CA ASP A 138 8.75 -9.01 4.56
C ASP A 138 8.15 -9.56 3.25
N ALA A 139 7.73 -8.68 2.36
CA ALA A 139 7.20 -9.06 1.06
C ALA A 139 7.81 -8.24 -0.08
N THR A 140 7.93 -8.83 -1.27
CA THR A 140 8.29 -8.09 -2.50
C THR A 140 7.07 -7.51 -3.21
N LEU A 141 5.88 -8.01 -2.88
CA LEU A 141 4.60 -7.54 -3.41
C LEU A 141 4.03 -6.43 -2.52
N GLY A 142 3.54 -5.39 -3.19
CA GLY A 142 2.89 -4.24 -2.55
C GLY A 142 1.37 -4.31 -2.60
N ASP A 143 0.82 -5.16 -3.48
CA ASP A 143 -0.62 -5.32 -3.68
C ASP A 143 -1.19 -6.33 -2.68
N THR A 144 -2.03 -5.87 -1.75
CA THR A 144 -2.48 -6.74 -0.66
C THR A 144 -3.55 -7.75 -1.08
N ALA A 145 -4.28 -7.52 -2.18
CA ALA A 145 -5.18 -8.54 -2.72
C ALA A 145 -4.39 -9.69 -3.36
N GLN A 146 -3.36 -9.36 -4.15
CA GLN A 146 -2.46 -10.37 -4.70
C GLN A 146 -1.68 -11.10 -3.58
N LEU A 147 -1.21 -10.35 -2.57
CA LEU A 147 -0.52 -10.93 -1.43
C LEU A 147 -1.43 -11.91 -0.66
N ALA A 148 -2.70 -11.56 -0.45
CA ALA A 148 -3.68 -12.46 0.16
C ALA A 148 -3.96 -13.69 -0.71
N ALA A 149 -4.12 -13.54 -2.02
CA ALA A 149 -4.30 -14.67 -2.94
C ALA A 149 -3.12 -15.65 -2.89
N ASP A 150 -1.89 -15.15 -2.98
CA ASP A 150 -0.70 -15.99 -3.06
C ASP A 150 -0.35 -16.61 -1.71
N TRP A 151 -0.36 -15.80 -0.65
CA TRP A 151 0.14 -16.19 0.66
C TRP A 151 -0.95 -16.81 1.55
N LEU A 152 -2.18 -16.33 1.46
CA LEU A 152 -3.31 -16.81 2.27
C LEU A 152 -4.26 -17.73 1.50
N GLY A 153 -4.08 -17.87 0.18
CA GLY A 153 -4.87 -18.74 -0.69
C GLY A 153 -6.18 -18.14 -1.21
N ASP A 154 -6.51 -16.90 -0.81
CA ASP A 154 -7.75 -16.20 -1.20
C ASP A 154 -7.50 -14.67 -1.20
N PRO A 155 -7.75 -13.94 -2.30
CA PRO A 155 -7.64 -12.48 -2.32
C PRO A 155 -8.55 -11.79 -1.30
N GLU A 156 -9.69 -12.41 -0.97
CA GLU A 156 -10.66 -11.94 0.02
C GLU A 156 -10.50 -12.62 1.38
N ALA A 157 -9.35 -13.27 1.62
CA ALA A 157 -9.02 -13.85 2.91
C ALA A 157 -9.30 -12.82 4.03
N PRO A 158 -9.90 -13.26 5.15
CA PRO A 158 -10.30 -12.40 6.27
C PRO A 158 -9.09 -11.91 7.06
N ALA A 159 -8.22 -11.17 6.40
CA ALA A 159 -6.95 -10.68 6.88
C ALA A 159 -6.94 -9.16 6.86
N THR A 160 -6.17 -8.56 7.77
CA THR A 160 -5.90 -7.12 7.76
C THR A 160 -4.40 -6.90 7.65
N PHE A 161 -3.98 -6.26 6.56
CA PHE A 161 -2.60 -5.91 6.30
C PHE A 161 -2.32 -4.47 6.74
N TYR A 162 -1.20 -4.29 7.43
CA TYR A 162 -0.63 -2.99 7.71
C TYR A 162 0.78 -2.87 7.14
N ALA A 163 0.91 -2.16 6.00
CA ALA A 163 2.19 -1.86 5.39
C ALA A 163 2.86 -0.69 6.13
N TYR A 164 3.74 -0.98 7.09
CA TYR A 164 4.31 0.07 7.93
C TYR A 164 5.62 0.64 7.37
N GLU A 165 6.25 -0.05 6.41
CA GLU A 165 7.47 0.42 5.77
C GLU A 165 7.59 -0.12 4.34
N VAL A 166 8.14 0.69 3.45
CA VAL A 166 8.54 0.29 2.10
C VAL A 166 9.97 0.76 1.82
N GLU A 167 10.74 -0.11 1.19
CA GLU A 167 12.04 0.17 0.61
C GLU A 167 11.92 0.14 -0.92
N VAL A 168 12.08 1.32 -1.53
CA VAL A 168 11.96 1.54 -2.98
C VAL A 168 13.36 1.75 -3.58
N PRO A 169 13.77 0.95 -4.58
CA PRO A 169 15.00 1.22 -5.31
C PRO A 169 14.86 2.50 -6.14
N THR A 170 15.84 3.40 -6.03
CA THR A 170 15.99 4.57 -6.91
C THR A 170 17.34 4.48 -7.64
N PRO A 171 17.57 5.23 -8.74
CA PRO A 171 18.81 5.14 -9.50
C PRO A 171 20.10 5.35 -8.69
N TYR A 172 20.03 6.07 -7.56
CA TYR A 172 21.20 6.46 -6.77
C TYR A 172 21.26 5.80 -5.38
N ARG A 173 20.12 5.32 -4.85
CA ARG A 173 20.02 4.75 -3.50
C ARG A 173 18.74 3.96 -3.31
N ARG A 174 18.63 3.22 -2.22
CA ARG A 174 17.34 2.74 -1.73
C ARG A 174 16.70 3.80 -0.84
N LEU A 175 15.44 4.12 -1.09
CA LEU A 175 14.64 4.99 -0.24
C LEU A 175 13.80 4.12 0.68
N THR A 176 13.99 4.27 1.99
CA THR A 176 13.09 3.69 3.00
C THR A 176 12.10 4.76 3.46
N ALA A 177 10.82 4.44 3.43
CA ALA A 177 9.74 5.33 3.88
C ALA A 177 8.76 4.55 4.76
N GLY A 178 8.28 5.17 5.84
CA GLY A 178 7.46 4.53 6.88
C GLY A 178 8.05 4.81 8.27
N PHE A 179 7.83 3.89 9.21
CA PHE A 179 8.35 4.02 10.58
C PHE A 179 9.89 4.00 10.67
N GLY A 180 10.58 3.56 9.62
CA GLY A 180 12.06 3.52 9.55
C GLY A 180 12.70 2.44 10.43
N HIS A 181 11.88 1.66 11.13
CA HIS A 181 12.28 0.49 11.90
C HIS A 181 11.17 -0.56 11.84
N ARG A 182 11.56 -1.82 12.06
CA ARG A 182 10.59 -2.90 12.27
C ARG A 182 9.85 -2.66 13.57
N ILE A 183 8.53 -2.68 13.52
CA ILE A 183 7.69 -2.74 14.72
C ILE A 183 7.85 -4.14 15.30
N VAL A 184 8.25 -4.28 16.56
CA VAL A 184 8.42 -5.58 17.22
C VAL A 184 7.13 -5.96 17.94
N LEU A 185 6.83 -7.25 18.14
CA LEU A 185 5.73 -7.64 19.02
C LEU A 185 6.12 -7.35 20.49
N PRO A 186 5.28 -6.70 21.33
CA PRO A 186 3.86 -6.36 21.16
C PRO A 186 3.63 -4.85 20.89
N GLU A 187 4.61 -4.13 20.32
CA GLU A 187 4.70 -2.66 20.38
C GLU A 187 3.50 -1.88 19.84
N ILE A 188 2.63 -2.41 18.99
CA ILE A 188 1.39 -1.75 18.57
C ILE A 188 0.46 -2.69 17.83
N ASP A 189 -0.75 -2.17 17.75
CA ASP A 189 -2.03 -2.78 17.74
C ASP A 189 -2.77 -2.50 16.42
N LEU A 190 -3.34 -3.53 15.79
CA LEU A 190 -4.15 -3.41 14.56
C LEU A 190 -5.59 -2.91 14.85
N TYR A 191 -5.71 -2.20 15.99
CA TYR A 191 -6.87 -1.56 16.68
C TYR A 191 -7.61 -2.36 17.79
N THR A 192 -6.88 -3.20 18.51
CA THR A 192 -7.08 -3.90 19.81
C THR A 192 -7.74 -5.27 19.71
N ALA A 193 -6.95 -6.31 19.45
CA ALA A 193 -7.38 -7.68 19.70
C ALA A 193 -7.54 -7.92 21.22
N PRO A 194 -8.64 -8.52 21.75
CA PRO A 194 -9.71 -9.28 21.08
C PRO A 194 -11.12 -8.66 21.20
N THR A 195 -12.09 -9.31 20.55
CA THR A 195 -13.24 -9.86 21.29
C THR A 195 -13.15 -11.37 21.27
#